data_AF-A0A7X8DLN7-F1
#
_entry.id   AF-A0A7X8DLN7-F1
#
_cell.length_a   1.000
_cell.length_b   1.000
_cell.length_c   1.000
_cell.angle_alpha   90.00
_cell.angle_beta   90.00
_cell.angle_gamma   90.00
#
_symmetry.space_group_name_H-M   'P 1'
#
loop_
_entity.id
_entity.type
_entity.pdbx_description
1 polymer ?
#
loop_
_entity_poly.entity_id
_entity_poly.type
_entity_poly.pdbx_seq_one_letter_code
_entity_poly.pdbx_strand_id
1 'polypeptide(L)'
;MKLFHRIRENIKLFVWDYIDIVQKVLRYASVFVSFFTVGVIAYYYGFKQTENSTFFCTTVIICSLIFYVVKYLLLILYTKHSFEYIKQNKFQGILVLLIIIWFILLLFFDIKLHNHLVFDFKFIDIENITILFIQLYFFVMMLFDFSSISSVFNKFKLGAGGWMITLFIILISIGGLLLMLPEMTVEGIDFTSALFTSTSACCVTGLTVMETATAFTFKGQFIIMLLMQIGGINIVFFATYLASSYSGNSLQYQSIMKEMLSTNIHGTKSLVKEIFIYTLIIETIGFILIFLYYNHNQLYSESVSQTIFFSIFHTISS
;
A
#
# COMPACT_ATOMS: atom_id res chain seq x y z
N MET A 1 -17.52 -27.10 -27.97
CA MET A 1 -17.16 -27.47 -26.57
C MET A 1 -16.12 -28.59 -26.48
N LYS A 2 -16.20 -29.70 -27.25
CA LYS A 2 -15.22 -30.82 -27.21
C LYS A 2 -13.80 -30.47 -27.71
N LEU A 3 -13.66 -29.58 -28.70
CA LEU A 3 -12.35 -29.18 -29.25
C LEU A 3 -11.50 -28.42 -28.21
N PHE A 4 -12.13 -27.48 -27.51
CA PHE A 4 -11.50 -26.69 -26.44
C PHE A 4 -11.06 -27.58 -25.26
N HIS A 5 -11.85 -28.62 -24.96
CA HIS A 5 -11.53 -29.57 -23.91
C HIS A 5 -10.33 -30.44 -24.26
N ARG A 6 -10.21 -30.86 -25.53
CA ARG A 6 -9.12 -31.72 -26.04
C ARG A 6 -7.80 -30.94 -26.18
N ILE A 7 -7.86 -29.68 -26.64
CA ILE A 7 -6.71 -28.77 -26.66
C ILE A 7 -6.22 -28.51 -25.22
N ARG A 8 -7.16 -28.28 -24.28
CA ARG A 8 -6.83 -28.10 -22.86
C ARG A 8 -6.20 -29.35 -22.24
N GLU A 9 -6.64 -30.55 -22.58
CA GLU A 9 -6.05 -31.80 -22.07
C GLU A 9 -4.65 -32.07 -22.64
N ASN A 10 -4.42 -31.82 -23.94
CA ASN A 10 -3.10 -31.98 -24.54
C ASN A 10 -2.08 -30.97 -23.99
N ILE A 11 -2.49 -29.71 -23.76
CA ILE A 11 -1.64 -28.71 -23.11
C ILE A 11 -1.40 -29.10 -21.64
N LYS A 12 -2.42 -29.61 -20.93
CA LYS A 12 -2.25 -30.08 -19.55
C LYS A 12 -1.28 -31.24 -19.42
N LEU A 13 -1.29 -32.21 -20.33
CA LEU A 13 -0.40 -33.36 -20.29
C LEU A 13 1.04 -33.01 -20.67
N PHE A 14 1.24 -32.08 -21.63
CA PHE A 14 2.58 -31.62 -22.02
C PHE A 14 3.23 -30.71 -20.98
N VAL A 15 2.43 -29.91 -20.26
CA VAL A 15 2.96 -28.94 -19.31
C VAL A 15 3.02 -29.50 -17.88
N TRP A 16 2.49 -30.70 -17.62
CA TRP A 16 2.39 -31.30 -16.28
C TRP A 16 3.74 -31.37 -15.55
N ASP A 17 4.82 -31.73 -16.26
CA ASP A 17 6.17 -31.84 -15.71
C ASP A 17 6.81 -30.47 -15.40
N TYR A 18 6.27 -29.40 -15.99
CA TYR A 18 6.81 -28.05 -15.86
C TYR A 18 5.93 -27.12 -15.01
N ILE A 19 4.75 -27.52 -14.55
CA ILE A 19 3.83 -26.66 -13.77
C ILE A 19 4.54 -26.09 -12.54
N ASP A 20 5.22 -26.93 -11.77
CA ASP A 20 5.91 -26.50 -10.54
C ASP A 20 7.08 -25.54 -10.84
N ILE A 21 7.76 -25.76 -11.96
CA ILE A 21 8.86 -24.91 -12.43
C ILE A 21 8.31 -23.56 -12.88
N VAL A 22 7.27 -23.56 -13.72
CA VAL A 22 6.59 -22.36 -14.21
C VAL A 22 6.04 -21.53 -13.05
N GLN A 23 5.40 -22.16 -12.05
CA GLN A 23 4.89 -21.47 -10.87
C GLN A 23 6.01 -20.81 -10.06
N LYS A 24 7.13 -21.52 -9.82
CA LYS A 24 8.30 -20.95 -9.13
C LYS A 24 8.89 -19.78 -9.91
N VAL A 25 9.11 -19.95 -11.22
CA VAL A 25 9.68 -18.91 -12.09
C VAL A 25 8.79 -17.67 -12.11
N LEU A 26 7.48 -17.83 -12.31
CA LEU A 26 6.52 -16.71 -12.30
C LEU A 26 6.49 -15.98 -10.96
N ARG A 27 6.62 -16.71 -9.84
CA ARG A 27 6.68 -16.11 -8.51
C ARG A 27 7.95 -15.29 -8.29
N TYR A 28 9.12 -15.81 -8.67
CA TYR A 28 10.37 -15.05 -8.56
C TYR A 28 10.41 -13.86 -9.52
N ALA A 29 9.93 -14.04 -10.75
CA ALA A 29 9.80 -12.97 -11.71
C ALA A 29 8.88 -11.85 -11.21
N SER A 30 7.75 -12.17 -10.56
CA SER A 30 6.85 -11.13 -10.08
C SER A 30 7.42 -10.29 -8.95
N VAL A 31 8.24 -10.88 -8.08
CA VAL A 31 8.96 -10.14 -7.05
C VAL A 31 9.97 -9.17 -7.67
N PHE A 32 10.69 -9.62 -8.70
CA PHE A 32 11.63 -8.74 -9.40
C PHE A 32 10.91 -7.59 -10.10
N VAL A 33 9.82 -7.89 -10.80
CA VAL A 33 8.97 -6.88 -11.46
C VAL A 33 8.39 -5.91 -10.44
N SER A 34 7.89 -6.38 -9.30
CA SER A 34 7.31 -5.51 -8.26
C SER A 34 8.35 -4.52 -7.71
N PHE A 35 9.54 -5.01 -7.36
CA PHE A 35 10.61 -4.17 -6.82
C PHE A 35 11.10 -3.15 -7.84
N PHE A 36 11.27 -3.57 -9.10
CA PHE A 36 11.65 -2.68 -10.19
C PHE A 36 10.59 -1.60 -10.44
N THR A 37 9.31 -1.97 -10.51
CA THR A 37 8.22 -1.02 -10.73
C THR A 37 8.10 -0.02 -9.58
N VAL A 38 8.28 -0.44 -8.32
CA VAL A 38 8.26 0.48 -7.17
C VAL A 38 9.40 1.50 -7.27
N GLY A 39 10.60 1.08 -7.69
CA GLY A 39 11.71 2.01 -7.96
C GLY A 39 11.40 3.00 -9.07
N VAL A 40 10.75 2.55 -10.14
CA VAL A 40 10.31 3.41 -11.26
C VAL A 40 9.22 4.39 -10.83
N ILE A 41 8.26 3.97 -10.00
CA ILE A 41 7.25 4.85 -9.41
C ILE A 41 7.94 5.89 -8.53
N ALA A 42 8.85 5.49 -7.64
CA ALA A 42 9.58 6.42 -6.78
C ALA A 42 10.38 7.44 -7.61
N TYR A 43 11.00 7.01 -8.70
CA TYR A 43 11.70 7.92 -9.62
C TYR A 43 10.73 8.85 -10.36
N TYR A 44 9.62 8.34 -10.88
CA TYR A 44 8.61 9.11 -11.61
C TYR A 44 8.04 10.26 -10.77
N TYR A 45 7.76 10.03 -9.49
CA TYR A 45 7.20 11.04 -8.59
C TYR A 45 8.24 11.85 -7.83
N GLY A 46 9.43 11.29 -7.64
CA GLY A 46 10.50 11.87 -6.84
C GLY A 46 11.38 12.86 -7.59
N PHE A 47 11.43 12.78 -8.93
CA PHE A 47 12.25 13.66 -9.76
C PHE A 47 11.42 14.40 -10.81
N LYS A 48 11.91 15.56 -11.25
CA LYS A 48 11.36 16.28 -12.40
C LYS A 48 11.52 15.42 -13.66
N GLN A 49 10.42 15.23 -14.38
CA GLN A 49 10.40 14.34 -15.54
C GLN A 49 10.61 15.10 -16.85
N THR A 50 11.43 14.53 -17.73
CA THR A 50 11.51 14.90 -19.16
C THR A 50 10.55 14.02 -19.97
N GLU A 51 10.18 14.43 -21.18
CA GLU A 51 9.26 13.65 -22.04
C GLU A 51 9.73 12.20 -22.29
N ASN A 52 11.03 11.99 -22.47
CA ASN A 52 11.59 10.63 -22.62
C ASN A 52 11.49 9.82 -21.31
N SER A 53 11.69 10.49 -20.18
CA SER A 53 11.63 9.88 -18.85
C SER A 53 10.19 9.49 -18.49
N THR A 54 9.21 10.36 -18.77
CA THR A 54 7.80 10.04 -18.57
C THR A 54 7.37 8.84 -19.44
N PHE A 55 7.73 8.84 -20.73
CA PHE A 55 7.40 7.75 -21.64
C PHE A 55 8.00 6.42 -21.19
N PHE A 56 9.27 6.40 -20.77
CA PHE A 56 9.92 5.19 -20.28
C PHE A 56 9.23 4.67 -19.01
N CYS A 57 9.01 5.54 -18.03
CA CYS A 57 8.37 5.18 -16.76
C CYS A 57 6.94 4.65 -16.97
N THR A 58 6.12 5.34 -17.77
CA THR A 58 4.74 4.91 -18.04
C THR A 58 4.73 3.58 -18.81
N THR A 59 5.63 3.38 -19.76
CA THR A 59 5.78 2.10 -20.48
C THR A 59 6.10 0.97 -19.51
N VAL A 60 7.08 1.15 -18.61
CA VAL A 60 7.44 0.13 -17.62
C VAL A 60 6.26 -0.19 -16.67
N ILE A 61 5.55 0.84 -16.21
CA ILE A 61 4.35 0.68 -15.37
C ILE A 61 3.28 -0.14 -16.12
N ILE A 62 2.98 0.19 -17.38
CA ILE A 62 1.98 -0.54 -18.18
C ILE A 62 2.44 -1.98 -18.46
N CYS A 63 3.70 -2.19 -18.85
CA CYS A 63 4.25 -3.53 -19.07
C CYS A 63 4.16 -4.40 -17.81
N SER A 64 4.42 -3.82 -16.64
CA SER A 64 4.30 -4.56 -15.37
C SER A 64 2.84 -4.88 -15.01
N LEU A 65 1.87 -4.01 -15.31
CA LEU A 65 0.44 -4.34 -15.18
C LEU A 65 0.06 -5.53 -16.07
N ILE A 66 0.46 -5.49 -17.34
CA ILE A 66 0.21 -6.58 -18.30
C ILE A 66 0.83 -7.88 -17.78
N PHE A 67 2.06 -7.83 -17.28
CA PHE A 67 2.72 -8.99 -16.68
C PHE A 67 1.89 -9.59 -15.53
N TYR A 68 1.30 -8.78 -14.65
CA TYR A 68 0.46 -9.30 -13.55
C TYR A 68 -0.84 -9.94 -14.02
N VAL A 69 -1.50 -9.35 -15.02
CA VAL A 69 -2.69 -9.94 -15.65
C VAL A 69 -2.33 -11.28 -16.29
N VAL A 70 -1.25 -11.32 -17.09
CA VAL A 70 -0.77 -12.54 -17.76
C VAL A 70 -0.36 -13.59 -16.74
N LYS A 71 0.40 -13.23 -15.70
CA LYS A 71 0.78 -14.12 -14.58
C LYS A 71 -0.46 -14.79 -13.98
N TYR A 72 -1.48 -14.00 -13.65
CA TYR A 72 -2.69 -14.52 -13.02
C TYR A 72 -3.48 -15.45 -13.95
N LEU A 73 -3.61 -15.08 -15.23
CA LEU A 73 -4.27 -15.92 -16.24
C LEU A 73 -3.52 -17.24 -16.48
N LEU A 74 -2.19 -17.21 -16.59
CA LEU A 74 -1.36 -18.41 -16.72
C LEU A 74 -1.53 -19.34 -15.51
N LEU A 75 -1.53 -18.79 -14.28
CA LEU A 75 -1.73 -19.57 -13.06
C LEU A 75 -3.11 -20.24 -13.00
N ILE A 76 -4.16 -19.56 -13.47
CA ILE A 76 -5.51 -20.15 -13.59
C ILE A 76 -5.53 -21.30 -14.60
N LEU A 77 -4.87 -21.12 -15.75
CA LEU A 77 -4.84 -22.12 -16.83
C LEU A 77 -4.04 -23.37 -16.44
N TYR A 78 -2.91 -23.20 -15.74
CA TYR A 78 -2.02 -24.29 -15.36
C TYR A 78 -2.45 -25.03 -14.09
N THR A 79 -3.19 -24.39 -13.18
CA THR A 79 -3.61 -25.06 -11.95
C THR A 79 -4.67 -26.14 -12.24
N LYS A 80 -4.45 -27.36 -11.71
CA LYS A 80 -5.31 -28.54 -11.95
C LYS A 80 -6.78 -28.26 -11.62
N HIS A 81 -7.03 -27.48 -10.55
CA HIS A 81 -8.33 -26.99 -10.08
C HIS A 81 -8.40 -25.46 -10.11
N SER A 82 -8.64 -24.88 -11.28
CA SER A 82 -8.72 -23.42 -11.47
C SER A 82 -9.72 -22.72 -10.53
N PHE A 83 -10.84 -23.37 -10.23
CA PHE A 83 -11.85 -22.84 -9.29
C PHE A 83 -11.35 -22.82 -7.83
N GLU A 84 -10.56 -23.81 -7.41
CA GLU A 84 -9.97 -23.82 -6.07
C GLU A 84 -8.89 -22.74 -5.93
N TYR A 85 -8.09 -22.54 -6.99
CA TYR A 85 -7.08 -21.48 -7.02
C TYR A 85 -7.70 -20.09 -6.89
N ILE A 86 -8.77 -19.80 -7.63
CA ILE A 86 -9.49 -18.52 -7.54
C ILE A 86 -10.10 -18.35 -6.13
N LYS A 87 -10.62 -19.43 -5.53
CA LYS A 87 -11.21 -19.40 -4.18
C LYS A 87 -10.17 -19.20 -3.08
N GLN A 88 -8.93 -19.66 -3.27
CA GLN A 88 -7.82 -19.42 -2.34
C GLN A 88 -7.22 -18.01 -2.53
N ASN A 89 -7.08 -17.55 -3.77
CA ASN A 89 -6.47 -16.27 -4.13
C ASN A 89 -7.50 -15.22 -4.58
N LYS A 90 -8.61 -15.10 -3.83
CA LYS A 90 -9.73 -14.20 -4.19
C LYS A 90 -9.29 -12.75 -4.34
N PHE A 91 -8.42 -12.27 -3.45
CA PHE A 91 -7.93 -10.88 -3.49
C PHE A 91 -7.13 -10.59 -4.76
N GLN A 92 -6.23 -11.48 -5.17
CA GLN A 92 -5.50 -11.33 -6.43
C GLN A 92 -6.43 -11.33 -7.64
N GLY A 93 -7.48 -12.17 -7.61
CA GLY A 93 -8.49 -12.20 -8.67
C GLY A 93 -9.29 -10.91 -8.78
N ILE A 94 -9.72 -10.34 -7.64
CA ILE A 94 -10.43 -9.06 -7.60
C ILE A 94 -9.54 -7.95 -8.17
N LEU A 95 -8.26 -7.90 -7.78
CA LEU A 95 -7.31 -6.91 -8.27
C LEU A 95 -7.09 -7.00 -9.78
N VAL A 96 -6.93 -8.21 -10.33
CA VAL A 96 -6.77 -8.40 -11.78
C VAL A 96 -8.06 -8.05 -12.53
N LEU A 97 -9.22 -8.41 -11.98
CA LEU A 97 -10.50 -8.04 -12.55
C LEU A 97 -10.70 -6.51 -12.58
N LEU A 98 -10.28 -5.82 -11.52
CA LEU A 98 -10.26 -4.36 -11.47
C LEU A 98 -9.39 -3.75 -12.57
N ILE A 99 -8.20 -4.30 -12.85
CA ILE A 99 -7.36 -3.85 -13.98
C ILE A 99 -8.08 -4.04 -15.31
N ILE A 100 -8.66 -5.23 -15.52
CA ILE A 100 -9.33 -5.54 -16.79
C ILE A 100 -10.49 -4.58 -17.01
N ILE A 101 -11.31 -4.32 -15.98
CA ILE A 101 -12.39 -3.34 -16.04
C ILE A 101 -11.82 -1.95 -16.35
N TRP A 102 -10.76 -1.54 -15.65
CA TRP A 102 -10.12 -0.24 -15.87
C TRP A 102 -9.59 -0.08 -17.30
N PHE A 103 -8.92 -1.10 -17.85
CA PHE A 103 -8.41 -1.10 -19.22
C PHE A 103 -9.54 -1.09 -20.27
N ILE A 104 -10.64 -1.83 -20.01
CA ILE A 104 -11.84 -1.79 -20.84
C ILE A 104 -12.47 -0.39 -20.81
N LEU A 105 -12.64 0.19 -19.62
CA LEU A 105 -13.16 1.56 -19.48
C LEU A 105 -12.29 2.54 -20.26
N LEU A 106 -10.97 2.45 -20.15
CA LEU A 106 -10.04 3.29 -20.90
C LEU A 106 -10.27 3.16 -22.42
N LEU A 107 -10.36 1.94 -22.97
CA LEU A 107 -10.68 1.74 -24.39
C LEU A 107 -12.03 2.36 -24.79
N PHE A 108 -13.07 2.20 -23.96
CA PHE A 108 -14.40 2.75 -24.24
C PHE A 108 -14.46 4.28 -24.18
N PHE A 109 -13.70 4.91 -23.29
CA PHE A 109 -13.66 6.36 -23.14
C PHE A 109 -12.78 7.03 -24.21
N ASP A 110 -11.66 6.42 -24.60
CA ASP A 110 -10.78 6.92 -25.66
C ASP A 110 -11.48 6.89 -27.04
N ILE A 111 -12.26 5.83 -27.32
CA ILE A 111 -13.10 5.73 -28.53
C ILE A 111 -14.20 6.81 -28.57
N LYS A 112 -14.71 7.24 -27.41
CA LYS A 112 -15.73 8.30 -27.31
C LYS A 112 -15.14 9.71 -27.34
N LEU A 113 -13.89 9.90 -26.92
CA LEU A 113 -13.22 11.20 -26.96
C LEU A 113 -12.90 11.65 -28.39
N HIS A 114 -12.57 10.70 -29.28
CA HIS A 114 -12.27 11.00 -30.68
C HIS A 114 -13.52 11.29 -31.53
N ASN A 115 -14.69 10.78 -31.15
CA ASN A 115 -15.95 10.96 -31.88
C ASN A 115 -17.01 11.65 -31.00
N HIS A 116 -17.08 12.99 -31.12
CA HIS A 116 -18.18 13.86 -30.71
C HIS A 116 -18.66 13.76 -29.24
N LEU A 117 -18.20 14.70 -28.41
CA LEU A 117 -19.01 15.70 -27.68
C LEU A 117 -18.22 16.23 -26.47
N VAL A 118 -17.80 17.48 -26.59
CA VAL A 118 -17.29 18.31 -25.49
C VAL A 118 -18.45 18.55 -24.52
N PHE A 119 -18.63 17.64 -23.55
CA PHE A 119 -19.32 17.98 -22.32
C PHE A 119 -18.26 18.41 -21.31
N ASP A 120 -18.29 19.70 -20.97
CA ASP A 120 -17.49 20.38 -19.94
C ASP A 120 -17.75 19.80 -18.53
N PHE A 121 -17.34 18.56 -18.28
CA PHE A 121 -17.12 18.06 -16.93
C PHE A 121 -15.66 18.23 -16.56
N LYS A 122 -15.28 19.49 -16.37
CA LYS A 122 -13.99 19.96 -15.81
C LYS A 122 -13.88 19.66 -14.30
N PHE A 123 -14.46 18.54 -13.85
CA PHE A 123 -14.69 18.28 -12.42
C PHE A 123 -13.80 17.19 -11.83
N ILE A 124 -13.07 16.42 -12.64
CA ILE A 124 -12.16 15.38 -12.17
C ILE A 124 -11.04 15.26 -13.20
N ASP A 125 -9.80 15.56 -12.81
CA ASP A 125 -8.62 15.20 -13.61
C ASP A 125 -8.56 13.66 -13.71
N ILE A 126 -9.17 13.12 -14.77
CA ILE A 126 -9.26 11.67 -15.00
C ILE A 126 -7.85 11.06 -14.98
N GLU A 127 -6.86 11.77 -15.53
CA GLU A 127 -5.45 11.37 -15.51
C GLU A 127 -4.93 11.18 -14.08
N ASN A 128 -5.15 12.13 -13.17
CA ASN A 128 -4.68 12.04 -11.78
C ASN A 128 -5.34 10.89 -11.01
N ILE A 129 -6.64 10.64 -11.25
CA ILE A 129 -7.33 9.49 -10.63
C ILE A 129 -6.80 8.16 -11.19
N THR A 130 -6.58 8.07 -12.50
CA THR A 130 -6.05 6.84 -13.11
C THR A 130 -4.67 6.49 -12.56
N ILE A 131 -3.82 7.51 -12.40
CA ILE A 131 -2.50 7.39 -11.80
C ILE A 131 -2.59 6.88 -10.35
N LEU A 132 -3.44 7.49 -9.52
CA LEU A 132 -3.60 7.11 -8.12
C LEU A 132 -4.10 5.66 -7.99
N PHE A 133 -5.04 5.27 -8.86
CA PHE A 133 -5.54 3.90 -8.90
C PHE A 133 -4.45 2.88 -9.25
N ILE A 134 -3.62 3.17 -10.26
CA ILE A 134 -2.50 2.32 -10.66
C ILE A 134 -1.48 2.21 -9.50
N GLN A 135 -1.16 3.30 -8.82
CA GLN A 135 -0.26 3.29 -7.66
C GLN A 135 -0.78 2.41 -6.53
N LEU A 136 -2.03 2.60 -6.13
CA LEU A 136 -2.65 1.83 -5.05
C LEU A 136 -2.71 0.34 -5.41
N TYR A 137 -3.00 0.02 -6.67
CA TYR A 137 -2.93 -1.34 -7.18
C TYR A 137 -1.51 -1.93 -7.03
N PHE A 138 -0.47 -1.24 -7.50
CA PHE A 138 0.91 -1.75 -7.42
C PHE A 138 1.37 -1.92 -5.98
N PHE A 139 1.02 -0.97 -5.11
CA PHE A 139 1.31 -1.05 -3.69
C PHE A 139 0.69 -2.32 -3.07
N VAL A 140 -0.60 -2.57 -3.34
CA VAL A 140 -1.29 -3.76 -2.85
C VAL A 140 -0.69 -5.05 -3.43
N MET A 141 -0.37 -5.09 -4.73
CA MET A 141 0.26 -6.26 -5.35
C MET A 141 1.65 -6.55 -4.80
N MET A 142 2.46 -5.51 -4.56
CA MET A 142 3.76 -5.63 -3.93
C MET A 142 3.63 -6.27 -2.54
N LEU A 143 2.66 -5.85 -1.72
CA LEU A 143 2.40 -6.44 -0.41
C LEU A 143 2.05 -7.93 -0.49
N PHE A 144 1.24 -8.34 -1.49
CA PHE A 144 0.91 -9.76 -1.70
C PHE A 144 2.11 -10.58 -2.19
N ASP A 145 2.91 -10.06 -3.10
CA ASP A 145 4.13 -10.74 -3.56
C ASP A 145 5.16 -10.86 -2.42
N PHE A 146 5.27 -9.83 -1.56
CA PHE A 146 6.14 -9.86 -0.38
C PHE A 146 5.64 -10.83 0.70
N SER A 147 4.32 -10.93 0.90
CA SER A 147 3.69 -11.94 1.77
C SER A 147 4.08 -13.36 1.34
N SER A 148 4.26 -13.60 0.04
CA SER A 148 4.68 -14.89 -0.51
C SER A 148 6.14 -15.24 -0.17
N ILE A 149 6.99 -14.24 0.07
CA ILE A 149 8.39 -14.37 0.51
C ILE A 149 8.51 -14.52 2.03
N SER A 150 7.42 -14.32 2.79
CA SER A 150 7.46 -14.37 4.26
C SER A 150 8.03 -15.67 4.84
N SER A 151 8.00 -16.77 4.08
CA SER A 151 8.66 -18.04 4.42
C SER A 151 10.20 -17.95 4.57
N VAL A 152 10.85 -16.93 4.01
CA VAL A 152 12.30 -16.67 4.17
C VAL A 152 12.59 -16.05 5.54
N PHE A 153 11.68 -15.21 6.06
CA PHE A 153 11.84 -14.55 7.36
C PHE A 153 11.79 -15.54 8.53
N ASN A 154 11.15 -16.70 8.37
CA ASN A 154 11.14 -17.77 9.37
C ASN A 154 12.52 -18.39 9.66
N LYS A 155 13.55 -18.10 8.85
CA LYS A 155 14.92 -18.55 9.12
C LYS A 155 15.65 -17.65 10.14
N PHE A 156 15.18 -16.42 10.33
CA PHE A 156 15.76 -15.50 11.30
C PHE A 156 15.14 -15.72 12.68
N LYS A 157 15.94 -16.23 13.62
CA LYS A 157 15.55 -16.40 15.03
C LYS A 157 15.60 -15.07 15.80
N LEU A 158 14.91 -14.06 15.30
CA LEU A 158 14.78 -12.78 16.00
C LEU A 158 13.62 -12.88 17.00
N GLY A 159 13.87 -12.47 18.25
CA GLY A 159 12.80 -12.24 19.22
C GLY A 159 11.92 -11.06 18.80
N ALA A 160 10.78 -10.87 19.48
CA ALA A 160 9.83 -9.81 19.12
C ALA A 160 10.44 -8.40 19.11
N GLY A 161 11.32 -8.09 20.07
CA GLY A 161 12.02 -6.81 20.10
C GLY A 161 12.96 -6.63 18.89
N GLY A 162 13.61 -7.72 18.44
CA GLY A 162 14.46 -7.70 17.25
C GLY A 162 13.67 -7.42 15.97
N TRP A 163 12.47 -8.01 15.84
CA TRP A 163 11.55 -7.70 14.75
C TRP A 163 11.09 -6.24 14.77
N MET A 164 10.74 -5.72 15.94
CA MET A 164 10.36 -4.32 16.10
C MET A 164 11.48 -3.38 15.65
N ILE A 165 12.69 -3.56 16.18
CA ILE A 165 13.85 -2.72 15.83
C ILE A 165 14.13 -2.79 14.32
N THR A 166 14.09 -3.99 13.73
CA THR A 166 14.32 -4.16 12.30
C THR A 166 13.27 -3.42 11.47
N LEU A 167 11.99 -3.51 11.84
CA LEU A 167 10.91 -2.81 11.16
C LEU A 167 11.07 -1.28 11.27
N PHE A 168 11.40 -0.76 12.45
CA PHE A 168 11.65 0.68 12.63
C PHE A 168 12.84 1.16 11.80
N ILE A 169 13.96 0.44 11.83
CA ILE A 169 15.15 0.81 11.04
C ILE A 169 14.81 0.84 9.54
N ILE A 170 14.11 -0.18 9.04
CA ILE A 170 13.71 -0.24 7.64
C ILE A 170 12.75 0.91 7.29
N LEU A 171 11.73 1.13 8.11
CA LEU A 171 10.72 2.16 7.87
C LEU A 171 11.31 3.57 7.90
N ILE A 172 12.16 3.87 8.88
CA ILE A 172 12.87 5.15 9.00
C ILE A 172 13.85 5.35 7.85
N SER A 173 14.58 4.30 7.45
CA SER A 173 15.55 4.41 6.35
C SER A 173 14.83 4.65 5.02
N ILE A 174 13.74 3.92 4.74
CA ILE A 174 12.94 4.11 3.53
C ILE A 174 12.29 5.49 3.55
N GLY A 175 11.69 5.90 4.68
CA GLY A 175 11.07 7.22 4.84
C GLY A 175 12.05 8.36 4.63
N GLY A 176 13.24 8.29 5.24
CA GLY A 176 14.30 9.28 5.07
C GLY A 176 14.79 9.39 3.63
N LEU A 177 15.01 8.25 2.95
CA LEU A 177 15.41 8.24 1.54
C LEU A 177 14.32 8.81 0.62
N LEU A 178 13.05 8.49 0.90
CA LEU A 178 11.93 9.04 0.14
C LEU A 178 11.82 10.56 0.34
N LEU A 179 11.95 11.06 1.57
CA LEU A 179 11.90 12.51 1.85
C LEU A 179 13.06 13.30 1.24
N MET A 180 14.19 12.64 0.96
CA MET A 180 15.35 13.26 0.30
C MET A 180 15.17 13.44 -1.21
N LEU A 181 14.10 12.89 -1.81
CA LEU A 181 13.80 13.07 -3.23
C LEU A 181 13.48 14.56 -3.51
N PRO A 182 13.96 15.13 -4.63
CA PRO A 182 13.86 16.57 -4.91
C PRO A 182 12.42 17.09 -5.05
N GLU A 183 11.46 16.24 -5.40
CA GLU A 183 10.05 16.61 -5.48
C GLU A 183 9.31 16.59 -4.12
N MET A 184 9.95 16.10 -3.05
CA MET A 184 9.33 16.00 -1.72
C MET A 184 9.54 17.24 -0.86
N THR A 185 10.49 18.09 -1.23
CA THR A 185 10.84 19.32 -0.51
C THR A 185 10.94 20.50 -1.47
N VAL A 186 10.69 21.70 -0.97
CA VAL A 186 10.67 22.92 -1.81
C VAL A 186 12.10 23.36 -2.16
N GLU A 187 13.00 23.36 -1.18
CA GLU A 187 14.38 23.84 -1.32
C GLU A 187 15.44 22.72 -1.22
N GLY A 188 15.01 21.46 -1.10
CA GLY A 188 15.88 20.34 -0.76
C GLY A 188 16.02 20.14 0.75
N ILE A 189 16.54 18.98 1.15
CA ILE A 189 16.76 18.64 2.56
C ILE A 189 18.05 17.83 2.72
N ASP A 190 18.82 18.16 3.75
CA ASP A 190 20.02 17.39 4.12
C ASP A 190 19.65 16.00 4.64
N PHE A 191 20.52 15.02 4.40
CA PHE A 191 20.31 13.64 4.82
C PHE A 191 19.98 13.49 6.31
N THR A 192 20.68 14.22 7.18
CA THR A 192 20.46 14.18 8.63
C THR A 192 19.08 14.72 9.01
N SER A 193 18.64 15.80 8.37
CA SER A 193 17.33 16.42 8.60
C SER A 193 16.19 15.55 8.06
N ALA A 194 16.40 14.88 6.93
CA ALA A 194 15.45 13.93 6.37
C ALA A 194 15.29 12.69 7.27
N LEU A 195 16.41 12.13 7.74
CA LEU A 195 16.40 10.98 8.65
C LEU A 195 15.77 11.33 10.00
N PHE A 196 16.06 12.52 10.54
CA PHE A 196 15.45 13.01 11.77
C PHE A 196 13.94 13.17 11.61
N THR A 197 13.50 13.85 10.55
CA THR A 197 12.07 14.03 10.25
C THR A 197 11.36 12.69 10.09
N SER A 198 11.96 11.75 9.37
CA SER A 198 11.41 10.40 9.21
C SER A 198 11.33 9.64 10.54
N THR A 199 12.34 9.78 11.42
CA THR A 199 12.35 9.17 12.76
C THR A 199 11.26 9.76 13.62
N SER A 200 11.14 11.09 13.64
CA SER A 200 10.15 11.79 14.43
C SER A 200 8.72 11.45 14.01
N ALA A 201 8.47 11.40 12.70
CA ALA A 201 7.17 11.00 12.15
C ALA A 201 6.86 9.52 12.48
N CYS A 202 7.80 8.62 12.25
CA CYS A 202 7.62 7.18 12.54
C CYS A 202 7.41 6.88 14.03
N CYS A 203 8.04 7.65 14.92
CA CYS A 203 7.85 7.51 16.36
C CYS A 203 6.71 8.38 16.90
N VAL A 204 6.01 9.14 16.04
CA VAL A 204 4.90 10.04 16.38
C VAL A 204 5.30 11.04 17.49
N THR A 205 6.52 11.57 17.42
CA THR A 205 7.06 12.49 18.45
C THR A 205 6.75 13.96 18.20
N GLY A 206 6.47 14.35 16.95
CA GLY A 206 6.11 15.72 16.58
C GLY A 206 7.27 16.72 16.51
N LEU A 207 8.53 16.29 16.68
CA LEU A 207 9.70 17.17 16.55
C LEU A 207 10.09 17.35 15.08
N THR A 208 10.34 18.58 14.65
CA THR A 208 10.70 18.88 13.25
C THR A 208 11.93 19.80 13.21
N VAL A 209 12.87 19.52 12.32
CA VAL A 209 14.07 20.36 12.10
C VAL A 209 13.73 21.55 11.20
N MET A 210 12.80 21.34 10.27
CA MET A 210 12.27 22.33 9.35
C MET A 210 10.74 22.32 9.49
N GLU A 211 10.11 23.48 9.29
CA GLU A 211 8.66 23.60 9.37
C GLU A 211 7.97 22.73 8.30
N THR A 212 7.14 21.78 8.72
CA THR A 212 6.53 20.78 7.83
C THR A 212 5.55 21.37 6.82
N ALA A 213 4.87 22.44 7.22
CA ALA A 213 3.88 23.14 6.39
C ALA A 213 4.51 23.83 5.18
N THR A 214 5.75 24.33 5.32
CA THR A 214 6.41 25.18 4.32
C THR A 214 7.58 24.50 3.61
N ALA A 215 8.33 23.63 4.31
CA ALA A 215 9.52 22.97 3.74
C ALA A 215 9.20 21.79 2.82
N PHE A 216 8.09 21.09 3.07
CA PHE A 216 7.69 19.89 2.33
C PHE A 216 6.59 20.20 1.33
N THR A 217 6.70 19.60 0.15
CA THR A 217 5.62 19.64 -0.84
C THR A 217 4.46 18.76 -0.37
N PHE A 218 3.30 18.86 -1.04
CA PHE A 218 2.16 17.96 -0.81
C PHE A 218 2.56 16.48 -0.79
N LYS A 219 3.44 16.07 -1.72
CA LYS A 219 3.95 14.69 -1.80
C LYS A 219 4.79 14.32 -0.57
N GLY A 220 5.63 15.25 -0.09
CA GLY A 220 6.43 15.07 1.13
C GLY A 220 5.57 14.97 2.39
N GLN A 221 4.58 15.85 2.53
CA GLN A 221 3.61 15.82 3.64
C GLN A 221 2.81 14.51 3.65
N PHE A 222 2.43 14.00 2.48
CA PHE A 222 1.78 12.70 2.35
C PHE A 222 2.67 11.54 2.83
N ILE A 223 3.97 11.55 2.53
CA ILE A 223 4.92 10.56 3.06
C ILE A 223 5.03 10.65 4.58
N ILE A 224 5.14 11.86 5.13
CA ILE A 224 5.21 12.09 6.59
C ILE A 224 3.96 11.52 7.26
N MET A 225 2.77 11.79 6.72
CA MET A 225 1.50 11.27 7.21
C MET A 225 1.46 9.72 7.18
N LEU A 226 1.95 9.10 6.10
CA LEU A 226 2.06 7.64 6.03
C LEU A 226 3.04 7.08 7.08
N LEU A 227 4.16 7.75 7.33
CA LEU A 227 5.13 7.35 8.35
C LEU A 227 4.52 7.42 9.76
N MET A 228 3.73 8.46 10.05
CA MET A 228 2.98 8.56 11.32
C MET A 228 2.00 7.39 11.48
N GLN A 229 1.20 7.11 10.45
CA GLN A 229 0.20 6.04 10.49
C GLN A 229 0.82 4.66 10.70
N ILE A 230 1.84 4.32 9.90
CA ILE A 230 2.51 3.01 9.98
C ILE A 230 3.30 2.90 11.29
N GLY A 231 3.93 4.00 11.71
CA GLY A 231 4.66 4.11 12.96
C GLY A 231 3.82 3.85 14.20
N GLY A 232 2.64 4.49 14.29
CA GLY A 232 1.69 4.30 15.38
C GLY A 232 1.21 2.84 15.50
N ILE A 233 0.91 2.19 14.37
CA ILE A 233 0.48 0.78 14.34
C ILE A 233 1.59 -0.16 14.84
N ASN A 234 2.86 0.11 14.51
CA ASN A 234 4.00 -0.72 14.92
C ASN A 234 4.16 -0.79 16.45
N ILE A 235 3.97 0.33 17.16
CA ILE A 235 4.07 0.39 18.63
C ILE A 235 2.96 -0.45 19.28
N VAL A 236 1.73 -0.30 18.80
CA VAL A 236 0.56 -1.04 19.31
C VAL A 236 0.70 -2.55 19.06
N PHE A 237 1.15 -2.95 17.88
CA PHE A 237 1.38 -4.35 17.54
C PHE A 237 2.41 -4.99 18.48
N PHE A 238 3.48 -4.28 18.78
CA PHE A 238 4.50 -4.77 19.69
C PHE A 238 4.00 -4.84 21.14
N ALA A 239 3.32 -3.79 21.62
CA ALA A 239 2.76 -3.76 22.97
C ALA A 239 1.79 -4.93 23.22
N THR A 240 0.90 -5.21 22.26
CA THR A 240 -0.04 -6.35 22.34
C THR A 240 0.67 -7.71 22.27
N TYR A 241 1.71 -7.85 21.44
CA TYR A 241 2.50 -9.07 21.40
C TYR A 241 3.24 -9.33 22.72
N LEU A 242 3.89 -8.31 23.28
CA LEU A 242 4.55 -8.43 24.57
C LEU A 242 3.54 -8.80 25.67
N ALA A 243 2.42 -8.08 25.76
CA ALA A 243 1.36 -8.38 26.72
C ALA A 243 0.89 -9.84 26.61
N SER A 244 0.70 -10.33 25.38
CA SER A 244 0.33 -11.71 25.12
C SER A 244 1.41 -12.74 25.47
N SER A 245 2.69 -12.41 25.26
CA SER A 245 3.83 -13.29 25.58
C SER A 245 4.07 -13.38 27.09
N TYR A 246 3.88 -12.29 27.82
CA TYR A 246 4.05 -12.25 29.27
C TYR A 246 2.83 -12.83 30.01
N SER A 247 1.63 -12.72 29.45
CA SER A 247 0.40 -13.30 30.03
C SER A 247 0.39 -14.84 30.04
N GLY A 248 1.35 -15.50 29.41
CA GLY A 248 1.46 -16.97 29.37
C GLY A 248 1.96 -17.62 30.67
N ASN A 249 2.63 -16.89 31.57
CA ASN A 249 3.38 -17.50 32.69
C ASN A 249 2.80 -17.26 34.10
N SER A 250 1.73 -16.48 34.25
CA SER A 250 1.13 -16.23 35.57
C SER A 250 -0.39 -16.27 35.50
N LEU A 251 -0.98 -17.35 36.02
CA LEU A 251 -2.43 -17.54 36.18
C LEU A 251 -3.10 -16.36 36.91
N GLN A 252 -2.36 -15.63 37.74
CA GLN A 252 -2.83 -14.45 38.49
C GLN A 252 -3.15 -13.22 37.63
N TYR A 253 -2.43 -13.00 36.52
CA TYR A 253 -2.69 -11.85 35.64
C TYR A 253 -3.85 -12.11 34.68
N GLN A 254 -4.08 -13.38 34.33
CA GLN A 254 -5.22 -13.77 33.51
C GLN A 254 -6.56 -13.57 34.24
N SER A 255 -6.61 -13.76 35.57
CA SER A 255 -7.83 -13.53 36.36
C SER A 255 -8.16 -12.05 36.52
N ILE A 256 -7.15 -11.20 36.78
CA ILE A 256 -7.35 -9.74 36.95
C ILE A 256 -7.71 -9.08 35.61
N MET A 257 -7.10 -9.51 34.50
CA MET A 257 -7.48 -9.01 33.17
C MET A 257 -8.87 -9.49 32.73
N LYS A 258 -9.30 -10.71 33.10
CA LYS A 258 -10.68 -11.20 32.87
C LYS A 258 -11.74 -10.39 33.61
N GLU A 259 -11.37 -9.82 34.75
CA GLU A 259 -12.27 -9.06 35.62
C GLU A 259 -12.35 -7.58 35.19
N MET A 260 -11.27 -7.04 34.63
CA MET A 260 -11.19 -5.68 34.09
C MET A 260 -11.69 -5.56 32.64
N LEU A 261 -11.53 -6.61 31.83
CA LEU A 261 -11.98 -6.67 30.44
C LEU A 261 -12.98 -7.81 30.34
N SER A 262 -14.27 -7.47 30.40
CA SER A 262 -15.42 -8.36 30.25
C SER A 262 -15.57 -8.91 28.82
N THR A 263 -14.47 -9.28 28.18
CA THR A 263 -14.45 -9.93 26.88
C THR A 263 -13.44 -11.06 26.91
N ASN A 264 -13.86 -12.22 26.40
CA ASN A 264 -13.00 -13.37 26.21
C ASN A 264 -11.69 -12.93 25.56
N ILE A 265 -10.55 -13.34 26.13
CA ILE A 265 -9.19 -13.15 25.57
C ILE A 265 -9.12 -13.95 24.26
N HIS A 266 -9.79 -13.46 23.23
CA HIS A 266 -9.62 -13.90 21.87
C HIS A 266 -8.28 -13.31 21.43
N GLY A 267 -7.36 -14.22 21.07
CA GLY A 267 -5.92 -13.98 21.04
C GLY A 267 -5.45 -12.70 20.33
N THR A 268 -4.18 -12.38 20.53
CA THR A 268 -3.44 -11.17 20.08
C THR A 268 -3.89 -10.55 18.74
N LYS A 269 -4.28 -11.38 17.77
CA LYS A 269 -4.81 -10.95 16.46
C LYS A 269 -6.14 -10.19 16.52
N SER A 270 -7.04 -10.50 17.48
CA SER A 270 -8.31 -9.79 17.68
C SER A 270 -8.05 -8.38 18.20
N LEU A 271 -7.19 -8.26 19.21
CA LEU A 271 -6.85 -6.97 19.82
C LEU A 271 -6.19 -6.01 18.83
N VAL A 272 -5.21 -6.47 18.04
CA VAL A 272 -4.59 -5.63 17.00
C VAL A 272 -5.62 -5.16 15.99
N LYS A 273 -6.53 -6.05 15.57
CA LYS A 273 -7.59 -5.72 14.62
C LYS A 273 -8.59 -4.72 15.21
N GLU A 274 -8.98 -4.90 16.46
CA GLU A 274 -9.89 -4.00 17.16
C GLU A 274 -9.29 -2.61 17.30
N ILE A 275 -8.03 -2.51 17.76
CA ILE A 275 -7.35 -1.22 17.89
C ILE A 275 -7.29 -0.54 16.52
N PHE A 276 -6.85 -1.24 15.48
CA PHE A 276 -6.80 -0.68 14.12
C PHE A 276 -8.16 -0.16 13.62
N ILE A 277 -9.25 -0.90 13.87
CA ILE A 277 -10.61 -0.47 13.50
C ILE A 277 -11.03 0.75 14.31
N TYR A 278 -10.77 0.77 15.61
CA TYR A 278 -11.10 1.91 16.46
C TYR A 278 -10.32 3.16 16.06
N THR A 279 -9.03 3.04 15.77
CA THR A 279 -8.21 4.17 15.28
C THR A 279 -8.80 4.74 14.00
N LEU A 280 -9.13 3.91 13.01
CA LEU A 280 -9.76 4.37 11.76
C LEU A 280 -11.12 5.04 11.97
N ILE A 281 -11.94 4.54 12.90
CA ILE A 281 -13.24 5.15 13.21
C ILE A 281 -13.04 6.53 13.83
N ILE A 282 -12.16 6.63 14.84
CA ILE A 282 -11.87 7.89 15.52
C ILE A 282 -11.26 8.90 14.53
N GLU A 283 -10.34 8.45 13.68
CA GLU A 283 -9.74 9.28 12.62
C GLU A 283 -10.77 9.74 11.59
N THR A 284 -11.72 8.88 11.21
CA THR A 284 -12.77 9.27 10.27
C THR A 284 -13.70 10.31 10.89
N ILE A 285 -14.06 10.15 12.16
CA ILE A 285 -14.89 11.12 12.89
C ILE A 285 -14.14 12.45 13.04
N GLY A 286 -12.87 12.42 13.45
CA GLY A 286 -12.02 13.61 13.57
C GLY A 286 -11.89 14.36 12.24
N PHE A 287 -11.65 13.62 11.15
CA PHE A 287 -11.59 14.17 9.80
C PHE A 287 -12.89 14.90 9.44
N ILE A 288 -14.04 14.28 9.67
CA ILE A 288 -15.35 14.89 9.37
C ILE A 288 -15.56 16.16 10.18
N LEU A 289 -15.23 16.14 11.49
CA LEU A 289 -15.40 17.30 12.36
C LEU A 289 -14.50 18.47 11.94
N ILE A 290 -13.21 18.20 11.66
CA ILE A 290 -12.26 19.23 11.21
C ILE A 290 -12.68 19.76 9.84
N PHE A 291 -13.06 18.88 8.91
CA PHE A 291 -13.50 19.27 7.57
C PHE A 291 -14.73 20.17 7.62
N LEU A 292 -15.75 19.81 8.42
CA LEU A 292 -16.95 20.63 8.58
C LEU A 292 -16.65 21.99 9.22
N TYR A 293 -15.79 22.02 10.25
CA TYR A 293 -15.39 23.25 10.91
C TYR A 293 -14.70 24.23 9.96
N TYR A 294 -13.72 23.75 9.17
CA TYR A 294 -12.97 24.59 8.25
C TYR A 294 -13.79 25.02 7.03
N ASN A 295 -14.62 24.13 6.49
CA ASN A 295 -15.49 24.46 5.36
C ASN A 295 -16.58 25.48 5.74
N HIS A 296 -17.13 25.39 6.96
CA HIS A 296 -18.16 26.31 7.44
C HIS A 296 -17.61 27.73 7.70
N ASN A 297 -16.42 27.85 8.26
CA ASN A 297 -15.86 29.14 8.66
C ASN A 297 -15.18 29.93 7.52
N GLN A 298 -15.12 29.38 6.29
CA GLN A 298 -14.42 29.98 5.12
C GLN A 298 -12.99 30.47 5.43
N LEU A 299 -12.33 29.92 6.44
CA LEU A 299 -11.03 30.39 6.93
C LEU A 299 -9.89 30.15 5.92
N TYR A 300 -10.06 29.20 5.00
CA TYR A 300 -9.16 28.96 3.88
C TYR A 300 -9.93 29.09 2.57
N SER A 301 -9.57 30.09 1.77
CA SER A 301 -10.04 30.33 0.39
C SER A 301 -9.39 29.36 -0.61
N GLU A 302 -8.96 28.20 -0.14
CA GLU A 302 -8.19 27.23 -0.90
C GLU A 302 -9.08 26.06 -1.33
N SER A 303 -8.71 25.43 -2.44
CA SER A 303 -9.50 24.41 -3.12
C SER A 303 -10.00 23.31 -2.16
N VAL A 304 -11.19 22.75 -2.41
CA VAL A 304 -11.80 21.67 -1.59
C VAL A 304 -10.81 20.52 -1.34
N SER A 305 -9.92 20.24 -2.31
CA SER A 305 -8.89 19.21 -2.21
C SER A 305 -7.86 19.48 -1.10
N GLN A 306 -7.44 20.73 -0.90
CA GLN A 306 -6.49 21.09 0.15
C GLN A 306 -7.11 20.97 1.54
N THR A 307 -8.38 21.39 1.70
CA THR A 307 -9.12 21.23 2.97
C THR A 307 -9.30 19.76 3.35
N ILE A 308 -9.56 18.89 2.38
CA ILE A 308 -9.63 17.43 2.60
C ILE A 308 -8.29 16.93 3.12
N PHE A 309 -7.19 17.21 2.42
CA PHE A 309 -5.87 16.75 2.83
C PHE A 309 -5.46 17.27 4.21
N PHE A 310 -5.66 18.57 4.46
CA PHE A 310 -5.37 19.20 5.74
C PHE A 310 -6.13 18.52 6.89
N SER A 311 -7.43 18.27 6.70
CA SER A 311 -8.27 17.63 7.72
C SER A 311 -7.80 16.20 8.01
N ILE A 312 -7.39 15.45 6.98
CA ILE A 312 -6.86 14.09 7.14
C ILE A 312 -5.52 14.13 7.87
N PHE A 313 -4.60 15.00 7.43
CA PHE A 313 -3.27 15.13 8.00
C PHE A 313 -3.32 15.46 9.50
N HIS A 314 -4.12 16.44 9.89
CA HIS A 314 -4.26 16.83 11.28
C HIS A 314 -4.90 15.74 12.14
N THR A 315 -5.86 14.98 11.57
CA THR A 315 -6.50 13.93 12.32
C THR A 315 -5.58 12.74 12.57
N ILE A 316 -4.77 12.36 11.58
CA ILE A 316 -3.77 11.29 11.73
C ILE A 316 -2.64 11.70 12.70
N SER A 317 -2.30 12.99 12.72
CA SER A 317 -1.27 13.52 13.60
C SER A 317 -1.72 13.71 15.06
N SER A 318 -3.03 13.66 15.35
CA SER A 318 -3.59 13.93 16.69
C SER A 318 -3.78 12.65 17.50
#